data_AF-I0W5I3-F1
#
_entry.id   AF-I0W5I3-F1
#
_cell.length_a   1.000
_cell.length_b   1.000
_cell.length_c   1.000
_cell.angle_alpha   90.00
_cell.angle_beta   90.00
_cell.angle_gamma   90.00
#
_symmetry.space_group_name_H-M   'P 1'
#
loop_
_entity.id
_entity.type
_entity.pdbx_description
1 polymer ?
#
loop_
_entity_poly.entity_id
_entity_poly.type
_entity_poly.pdbx_seq_one_letter_code
_entity_poly.pdbx_strand_id
1 'polypeptide(L)'
;MECKLKRKQRTWLTLICVSLVVFGCSSSKKSSIQQESENKGMDVYLLIGQSNMQGVAPIEPLDTISLRNVFLFTDKNEWEFAKNYPDNGMNRYSTVKKKPITLFGPAYTFGREIAQYSNRTIGIVSNARGATRIDWWQKGYTGDNDYDLYEEAVKRTKIALESTPGATLKGILWHQGEANNGGGRHVNYMSKLQSLVTDLRKDFGDMNIPFIAAEVGTWNNRGENINPIIRSIKDHVSKTDWVSSTGLTSIDVDNNDPHFDNLSQRVLGSRYAVKAAELVYGINLSGVTVFSEPGFIGRSVLLGPGYYNSEDLEIKGIQMNEVASARVSDGYELIVYGKKRKSLFMEDIENMEETTMGSIRIRKKGHSW
;
A
#
# COMPACT_ATOMS: atom_id res chain seq x y z
N MET A 1 100.15 62.83 22.75
CA MET A 1 99.14 62.47 23.77
C MET A 1 98.67 61.06 23.45
N GLU A 2 99.04 60.14 24.33
CA GLU A 2 98.81 58.68 24.30
C GLU A 2 97.29 58.38 24.30
N CYS A 3 96.76 57.20 23.96
CA CYS A 3 97.23 55.83 24.17
C CYS A 3 96.28 54.89 23.36
N LYS A 4 96.81 53.94 22.57
CA LYS A 4 96.72 52.46 22.71
C LYS A 4 95.26 51.88 22.73
N LEU A 5 94.88 50.76 22.08
CA LEU A 5 95.58 49.58 21.58
C LEU A 5 94.60 48.71 20.72
N LYS A 6 95.12 48.11 19.65
CA LYS A 6 94.86 46.77 19.06
C LYS A 6 93.43 46.14 18.95
N ARG A 7 93.06 45.94 17.67
CA ARG A 7 92.44 44.76 16.99
C ARG A 7 92.31 43.44 17.80
N LYS A 8 91.11 42.82 17.77
CA LYS A 8 90.79 41.42 17.33
C LYS A 8 89.40 41.00 17.85
N GLN A 9 88.45 40.66 16.96
CA GLN A 9 87.96 39.30 16.61
C GLN A 9 86.90 38.67 17.55
N ARG A 10 85.86 38.09 16.90
CA ARG A 10 84.96 36.99 17.35
C ARG A 10 83.91 37.39 18.42
N THR A 11 82.67 36.89 18.49
CA THR A 11 81.93 35.78 17.85
C THR A 11 80.46 35.87 18.31
N TRP A 12 79.52 35.65 17.37
CA TRP A 12 78.25 34.88 17.45
C TRP A 12 77.25 35.05 18.62
N LEU A 13 76.02 35.43 18.25
CA LEU A 13 74.80 34.77 18.72
C LEU A 13 73.82 34.61 17.54
N THR A 14 73.44 33.36 17.30
CA THR A 14 72.62 32.86 16.20
C THR A 14 71.14 33.01 16.55
N LEU A 15 70.33 33.62 15.67
CA LEU A 15 68.87 33.58 15.73
C LEU A 15 68.37 32.68 14.60
N ILE A 16 67.69 31.61 14.98
CA ILE A 16 67.17 30.58 14.08
C ILE A 16 65.85 31.07 13.49
N CYS A 17 65.79 31.19 12.16
CA CYS A 17 64.58 31.26 11.36
C CYS A 17 64.74 30.26 10.22
N VAL A 18 64.11 29.09 10.34
CA VAL A 18 64.03 28.10 9.25
C VAL A 18 62.62 28.14 8.69
N SER A 19 62.55 28.62 7.45
CA SER A 19 61.41 28.61 6.56
C SER A 19 61.02 27.17 6.21
N LEU A 20 59.73 26.87 6.40
CA LEU A 20 59.11 25.58 6.09
C LEU A 20 59.10 25.33 4.57
N VAL A 21 59.72 24.21 4.19
CA VAL A 21 59.66 23.62 2.85
C VAL A 21 58.28 23.02 2.62
N VAL A 22 57.56 23.50 1.61
CA VAL A 22 56.29 22.92 1.16
C VAL A 22 56.61 21.69 0.31
N PHE A 23 56.48 20.50 0.91
CA PHE A 23 56.43 19.24 0.16
C PHE A 23 55.01 19.03 -0.37
N GLY A 24 54.90 18.87 -1.70
CA GLY A 24 53.66 18.50 -2.38
C GLY A 24 53.23 17.10 -1.98
N CYS A 25 52.15 17.01 -1.20
CA CYS A 25 51.45 15.76 -0.96
C CYS A 25 50.46 15.51 -2.11
N SER A 26 50.74 14.48 -2.91
CA SER A 26 49.78 13.87 -3.83
C SER A 26 48.59 13.35 -3.03
N SER A 27 47.51 14.13 -3.00
CA SER A 27 46.26 13.71 -2.38
C SER A 27 45.61 12.63 -3.24
N SER A 28 45.70 11.38 -2.79
CA SER A 28 44.89 10.29 -3.31
C SER A 28 43.42 10.68 -3.16
N LYS A 29 42.73 10.95 -4.26
CA LYS A 29 41.27 11.10 -4.26
C LYS A 29 40.67 9.77 -3.79
N LYS A 30 40.36 9.67 -2.50
CA LYS A 30 39.34 8.73 -2.03
C LYS A 30 38.04 9.20 -2.65
N SER A 31 37.61 8.48 -3.70
CA SER A 31 36.24 8.53 -4.18
C SER A 31 35.33 8.07 -3.06
N SER A 32 34.90 9.00 -2.20
CA SER A 32 33.72 8.79 -1.38
C SER A 32 32.55 8.74 -2.35
N ILE A 33 32.07 7.53 -2.63
CA ILE A 33 30.74 7.34 -3.18
C ILE A 33 29.78 7.78 -2.06
N GLN A 34 29.50 9.08 -2.00
CA GLN A 34 28.27 9.55 -1.39
C GLN A 34 27.18 9.09 -2.35
N GLN A 35 26.59 7.94 -2.03
CA GLN A 35 25.24 7.66 -2.49
C GLN A 35 24.38 8.76 -1.86
N GLU A 36 24.15 9.85 -2.59
CA GLU A 36 22.98 10.68 -2.35
C GLU A 36 21.80 9.72 -2.46
N SER A 37 21.27 9.27 -1.31
CA SER A 37 19.92 8.74 -1.30
C SER A 37 19.08 9.91 -1.74
N GLU A 38 18.69 9.94 -3.02
CA GLU A 38 17.63 10.83 -3.49
C GLU A 38 16.55 10.78 -2.43
N ASN A 39 16.28 11.92 -1.77
CA ASN A 39 15.19 12.00 -0.82
C ASN A 39 13.93 11.80 -1.65
N LYS A 40 13.53 10.53 -1.72
CA LYS A 40 12.55 10.04 -2.66
C LYS A 40 11.18 10.65 -2.37
N GLY A 41 10.98 11.31 -1.23
CA GLY A 41 9.70 11.85 -0.81
C GLY A 41 8.76 10.76 -0.33
N MET A 42 7.58 11.16 0.14
CA MET A 42 6.53 10.25 0.59
C MET A 42 5.43 10.14 -0.47
N ASP A 43 5.05 8.93 -0.82
CA ASP A 43 3.90 8.68 -1.68
C ASP A 43 2.65 8.51 -0.81
N VAL A 44 1.76 9.49 -0.88
CA VAL A 44 0.53 9.53 -0.08
C VAL A 44 -0.62 8.89 -0.84
N TYR A 45 -1.45 8.12 -0.15
CA TYR A 45 -2.67 7.52 -0.67
C TYR A 45 -3.86 7.93 0.20
N LEU A 46 -4.93 8.39 -0.46
CA LEU A 46 -6.20 8.70 0.18
C LEU A 46 -7.14 7.49 0.11
N LEU A 47 -7.61 7.03 1.26
CA LEU A 47 -8.51 5.88 1.39
C LEU A 47 -9.87 6.34 1.90
N ILE A 48 -10.89 6.23 1.04
CA ILE A 48 -12.24 6.74 1.27
C ILE A 48 -13.32 5.74 0.81
N GLY A 49 -14.56 5.98 1.22
CA GLY A 49 -15.70 5.11 0.95
C GLY A 49 -16.45 4.75 2.23
N GLN A 50 -17.04 3.56 2.27
CA GLN A 50 -17.92 3.14 3.37
C GLN A 50 -17.31 2.10 4.31
N SER A 51 -18.15 1.27 4.94
CA SER A 51 -17.78 0.41 6.05
C SER A 51 -16.69 -0.60 5.69
N ASN A 52 -16.72 -1.16 4.48
CA ASN A 52 -15.67 -2.06 4.02
C ASN A 52 -14.32 -1.37 3.73
N MET A 53 -14.27 -0.05 3.48
CA MET A 53 -13.01 0.73 3.53
C MET A 53 -12.60 1.05 4.97
N GLN A 54 -13.56 1.50 5.78
CA GLN A 54 -13.35 1.85 7.19
C GLN A 54 -12.79 0.66 7.99
N GLY A 55 -13.22 -0.55 7.65
CA GLY A 55 -12.86 -1.78 8.34
C GLY A 55 -13.86 -2.17 9.42
N VAL A 56 -14.36 -3.40 9.30
CA VAL A 56 -15.32 -4.05 10.22
C VAL A 56 -14.88 -5.47 10.58
N ALA A 57 -13.99 -6.08 9.78
CA ALA A 57 -13.50 -7.43 10.05
C ALA A 57 -12.71 -7.50 11.35
N PRO A 58 -12.70 -8.63 12.07
CA PRO A 58 -11.91 -8.79 13.28
C PRO A 58 -10.42 -8.58 13.00
N ILE A 59 -9.71 -8.00 13.95
CA ILE A 59 -8.25 -7.81 13.89
C ILE A 59 -7.59 -8.99 14.57
N GLU A 60 -6.72 -9.70 13.87
CA GLU A 60 -5.95 -10.81 14.42
C GLU A 60 -4.55 -10.37 14.85
N PRO A 61 -3.83 -11.15 15.69
CA PRO A 61 -2.48 -10.77 16.14
C PRO A 61 -1.52 -10.42 15.00
N LEU A 62 -1.57 -11.14 13.88
CA LEU A 62 -0.71 -10.90 12.72
C LEU A 62 -1.03 -9.57 12.00
N ASP A 63 -2.22 -9.00 12.20
CA ASP A 63 -2.62 -7.70 11.65
C ASP A 63 -2.13 -6.51 12.51
N THR A 64 -1.50 -6.77 13.67
CA THR A 64 -1.09 -5.72 14.63
C THR A 64 0.39 -5.32 14.51
N ILE A 65 1.14 -5.98 13.63
CA ILE A 65 2.57 -5.72 13.42
C ILE A 65 2.75 -4.33 12.79
N SER A 66 3.67 -3.52 13.31
CA SER A 66 4.02 -2.24 12.70
C SER A 66 4.60 -2.43 11.30
N LEU A 67 4.01 -1.73 10.32
CA LEU A 67 4.44 -1.79 8.94
C LEU A 67 5.74 -1.01 8.71
N ARG A 68 6.66 -1.59 7.94
CA ARG A 68 7.90 -0.94 7.53
C ARG A 68 7.63 0.03 6.38
N ASN A 69 8.17 1.26 6.48
CA ASN A 69 8.05 2.32 5.49
C ASN A 69 6.60 2.75 5.18
N VAL A 70 5.64 2.47 6.08
CA VAL A 70 4.25 2.88 5.94
C VAL A 70 3.85 3.68 7.15
N PHE A 71 3.23 4.84 6.90
CA PHE A 71 2.81 5.78 7.93
C PHE A 71 1.31 6.07 7.80
N LEU A 72 0.65 6.25 8.94
CA LEU A 72 -0.76 6.66 9.01
C LEU A 72 -0.83 8.10 9.52
N PHE A 73 -1.60 8.92 8.81
CA PHE A 73 -1.84 10.30 9.22
C PHE A 73 -2.83 10.34 10.39
N THR A 74 -2.52 11.11 11.44
CA THR A 74 -3.28 11.14 12.71
C THR A 74 -4.25 12.33 12.77
N ASP A 75 -5.10 12.36 13.79
CA ASP A 75 -5.98 13.51 14.09
C ASP A 75 -5.22 14.72 14.66
N LYS A 76 -3.94 14.55 14.99
CA LYS A 76 -3.01 15.61 15.42
C LYS A 76 -2.20 16.22 14.27
N ASN A 77 -2.51 15.84 13.03
CA ASN A 77 -1.76 16.23 11.83
C ASN A 77 -0.30 15.76 11.80
N GLU A 78 -0.05 14.59 12.40
CA GLU A 78 1.26 13.93 12.45
C GLU A 78 1.23 12.58 11.74
N TRP A 79 2.40 12.02 11.47
CA TRP A 79 2.55 10.66 10.95
C TRP A 79 2.99 9.71 12.05
N GLU A 80 2.31 8.58 12.19
CA GLU A 80 2.78 7.46 13.01
C GLU A 80 3.04 6.22 12.14
N PHE A 81 3.83 5.27 12.65
CA PHE A 81 3.97 3.98 11.98
C PHE A 81 2.60 3.31 11.81
N ALA A 82 2.28 2.92 10.58
CA ALA A 82 1.03 2.27 10.28
C ALA A 82 0.96 0.90 10.97
N LYS A 83 -0.07 0.72 11.79
CA LYS A 83 -0.42 -0.54 12.45
C LYS A 83 -1.89 -0.56 12.85
N ASN A 84 -2.46 -1.74 13.01
CA ASN A 84 -3.72 -1.91 13.74
C ASN A 84 -3.44 -2.13 15.23
N TYR A 85 -4.43 -1.78 16.05
CA TYR A 85 -4.55 -2.21 17.44
C TYR A 85 -5.65 -3.27 17.54
N PRO A 86 -5.66 -4.15 18.56
CA PRO A 86 -6.66 -5.22 18.67
C PRO A 86 -8.12 -4.76 18.54
N ASP A 87 -8.41 -3.54 18.97
CA ASP A 87 -9.74 -2.92 18.98
C ASP A 87 -9.86 -1.68 18.08
N ASN A 88 -8.81 -1.36 17.29
CA ASN A 88 -8.82 -0.15 16.47
C ASN A 88 -7.95 -0.23 15.21
N GLY A 89 -8.60 -0.17 14.06
CA GLY A 89 -7.99 -0.29 12.74
C GLY A 89 -7.39 1.00 12.17
N MET A 90 -7.05 0.96 10.89
CA MET A 90 -6.38 2.04 10.17
C MET A 90 -7.24 3.30 9.92
N ASN A 91 -8.56 3.22 10.06
CA ASN A 91 -9.47 4.37 9.89
C ASN A 91 -9.77 5.10 11.21
N ARG A 92 -9.04 4.81 12.29
CA ARG A 92 -9.22 5.37 13.64
C ARG A 92 -9.16 6.89 13.75
N TYR A 93 -8.51 7.56 12.80
CA TYR A 93 -8.37 9.01 12.77
C TYR A 93 -9.31 9.70 11.76
N SER A 94 -10.32 8.97 11.27
CA SER A 94 -11.35 9.55 10.40
C SER A 94 -12.05 10.70 11.11
N THR A 95 -12.10 11.87 10.46
CA THR A 95 -12.68 13.10 11.03
C THR A 95 -14.18 13.21 10.76
N VAL A 96 -14.69 12.38 9.85
CA VAL A 96 -16.11 12.35 9.44
C VAL A 96 -16.99 11.56 10.40
N LYS A 97 -16.45 11.02 11.50
CA LYS A 97 -17.20 10.36 12.57
C LYS A 97 -16.55 10.62 13.92
N LYS A 98 -17.32 11.08 14.91
CA LYS A 98 -16.84 11.27 16.29
C LYS A 98 -16.43 9.92 16.89
N LYS A 99 -15.18 9.82 17.38
CA LYS A 99 -14.61 8.62 18.02
C LYS A 99 -14.90 7.34 17.22
N PRO A 100 -14.37 7.22 16.00
CA PRO A 100 -14.70 6.09 15.15
C PRO A 100 -14.11 4.81 15.74
N ILE A 101 -14.97 3.86 16.07
CA ILE A 101 -14.55 2.48 16.30
C ILE A 101 -14.43 1.83 14.91
N THR A 102 -13.22 1.42 14.57
CA THR A 102 -12.88 0.87 13.26
C THR A 102 -12.11 -0.42 13.48
N LEU A 103 -12.35 -1.43 12.66
CA LEU A 103 -11.63 -2.69 12.76
C LEU A 103 -10.81 -2.92 11.49
N PHE A 104 -10.56 -4.18 11.12
CA PHE A 104 -9.71 -4.52 10.00
C PHE A 104 -10.38 -4.17 8.67
N GLY A 105 -9.64 -3.49 7.81
CA GLY A 105 -10.01 -3.09 6.45
C GLY A 105 -8.81 -3.19 5.52
N PRO A 106 -8.93 -2.82 4.23
CA PRO A 106 -7.92 -3.13 3.23
C PRO A 106 -6.65 -2.28 3.37
N ALA A 107 -6.72 -1.17 4.11
CA ALA A 107 -5.65 -0.18 4.24
C ALA A 107 -4.32 -0.77 4.73
N TYR A 108 -4.37 -1.67 5.70
CA TYR A 108 -3.17 -2.26 6.31
C TYR A 108 -2.41 -3.11 5.29
N THR A 109 -3.10 -4.06 4.65
CA THR A 109 -2.48 -4.92 3.64
C THR A 109 -2.07 -4.12 2.40
N PHE A 110 -2.90 -3.18 1.95
CA PHE A 110 -2.55 -2.27 0.86
C PHE A 110 -1.23 -1.55 1.13
N GLY A 111 -1.10 -0.89 2.28
CA GLY A 111 0.09 -0.13 2.65
C GLY A 111 1.34 -0.99 2.67
N ARG A 112 1.25 -2.17 3.29
CA ARG A 112 2.36 -3.13 3.35
C ARG A 112 2.85 -3.52 1.97
N GLU A 113 1.93 -3.91 1.09
CA GLU A 113 2.28 -4.45 -0.22
C GLU A 113 2.75 -3.36 -1.18
N ILE A 114 2.09 -2.19 -1.22
CA ILE A 114 2.52 -1.11 -2.11
C ILE A 114 3.89 -0.56 -1.71
N ALA A 115 4.22 -0.51 -0.41
CA ALA A 115 5.56 -0.16 0.06
C ALA A 115 6.61 -1.18 -0.40
N GLN A 116 6.28 -2.48 -0.32
CA GLN A 116 7.17 -3.55 -0.79
C GLN A 116 7.39 -3.50 -2.30
N TYR A 117 6.33 -3.31 -3.09
CA TYR A 117 6.41 -3.30 -4.55
C TYR A 117 7.15 -2.09 -5.09
N SER A 118 6.86 -0.91 -4.53
CA SER A 118 7.44 0.35 -5.01
C SER A 118 8.80 0.67 -4.40
N ASN A 119 9.13 0.07 -3.24
CA ASN A 119 10.27 0.45 -2.40
C ASN A 119 10.27 1.95 -2.04
N ARG A 120 9.08 2.47 -1.74
CA ARG A 120 8.83 3.88 -1.40
C ARG A 120 8.39 4.00 0.06
N THR A 121 8.52 5.20 0.60
CA THR A 121 7.85 5.57 1.85
C THR A 121 6.40 5.90 1.53
N ILE A 122 5.46 5.21 2.19
CA ILE A 122 4.02 5.31 1.94
C ILE A 122 3.35 6.07 3.09
N GLY A 123 2.54 7.07 2.75
CA GLY A 123 1.64 7.75 3.68
C GLY A 123 0.19 7.35 3.41
N ILE A 124 -0.57 6.97 4.43
CA ILE A 124 -2.00 6.68 4.33
C ILE A 124 -2.78 7.79 5.02
N VAL A 125 -3.68 8.42 4.26
CA VAL A 125 -4.74 9.28 4.80
C VAL A 125 -6.05 8.51 4.68
N SER A 126 -6.57 8.02 5.80
CA SER A 126 -7.83 7.26 5.84
C SER A 126 -8.95 8.15 6.38
N ASN A 127 -10.06 8.23 5.64
CA ASN A 127 -11.22 9.06 6.03
C ASN A 127 -12.56 8.45 5.58
N ALA A 128 -12.68 7.12 5.63
CA ALA A 128 -13.90 6.42 5.27
C ALA A 128 -14.97 6.52 6.38
N ARG A 129 -16.25 6.34 5.98
CA ARG A 129 -17.40 6.32 6.90
C ARG A 129 -18.46 5.32 6.46
N GLY A 130 -18.75 4.36 7.34
CA GLY A 130 -19.82 3.39 7.17
C GLY A 130 -21.20 3.97 6.87
N ALA A 131 -22.03 3.17 6.19
CA ALA A 131 -23.41 3.49 5.83
C ALA A 131 -23.58 4.75 4.97
N THR A 132 -22.60 5.09 4.13
CA THR A 132 -22.66 6.25 3.22
C THR A 132 -23.02 5.85 1.80
N ARG A 133 -23.76 6.71 1.10
CA ARG A 133 -24.05 6.60 -0.34
C ARG A 133 -23.26 7.63 -1.14
N ILE A 134 -23.01 7.39 -2.41
CA ILE A 134 -22.19 8.26 -3.27
C ILE A 134 -22.69 9.71 -3.35
N ASP A 135 -23.99 9.93 -3.15
CA ASP A 135 -24.63 11.24 -3.09
C ASP A 135 -24.00 12.14 -2.02
N TRP A 136 -23.64 11.57 -0.87
CA TRP A 136 -23.07 12.29 0.27
C TRP A 136 -21.57 12.57 0.11
N TRP A 137 -20.96 11.97 -0.92
CA TRP A 137 -19.56 12.16 -1.27
C TRP A 137 -19.37 13.22 -2.36
N GLN A 138 -20.44 13.85 -2.84
CA GLN A 138 -20.32 14.92 -3.82
C GLN A 138 -19.74 16.19 -3.18
N LYS A 139 -18.91 16.92 -3.92
CA LYS A 139 -18.34 18.18 -3.47
C LYS A 139 -19.44 19.19 -3.13
N GLY A 140 -19.29 19.88 -1.99
CA GLY A 140 -20.28 20.85 -1.51
C GLY A 140 -21.68 20.25 -1.28
N TYR A 141 -21.78 18.95 -0.97
CA TYR A 141 -23.05 18.35 -0.60
C TYR A 141 -23.63 19.02 0.65
N THR A 142 -24.89 19.46 0.61
CA THR A 142 -25.58 20.13 1.73
C THR A 142 -26.96 19.51 2.01
N GLY A 143 -27.09 18.20 1.82
CA GLY A 143 -28.36 17.48 1.97
C GLY A 143 -28.50 16.74 3.31
N ASP A 144 -29.44 15.80 3.38
CA ASP A 144 -29.59 14.94 4.57
C ASP A 144 -28.32 14.12 4.81
N ASN A 145 -27.99 13.92 6.08
CA ASN A 145 -26.78 13.21 6.51
C ASN A 145 -25.50 13.82 5.90
N ASP A 146 -25.46 15.16 5.85
CA ASP A 146 -24.24 15.87 5.54
C ASP A 146 -23.20 15.65 6.66
N TYR A 147 -22.14 14.95 6.30
CA TYR A 147 -21.03 14.63 7.17
C TYR A 147 -19.73 15.27 6.67
N ASP A 148 -19.84 16.22 5.72
CA ASP A 148 -18.70 16.86 5.06
C ASP A 148 -17.70 15.85 4.47
N LEU A 149 -18.18 14.71 3.94
CA LEU A 149 -17.33 13.55 3.59
C LEU A 149 -16.21 13.92 2.62
N TYR A 150 -16.59 14.58 1.53
CA TYR A 150 -15.67 15.06 0.51
C TYR A 150 -14.72 16.11 1.09
N GLU A 151 -15.26 17.12 1.76
CA GLU A 151 -14.50 18.28 2.22
C GLU A 151 -13.47 17.89 3.28
N GLU A 152 -13.85 17.03 4.22
CA GLU A 152 -12.94 16.52 5.24
C GLU A 152 -11.86 15.60 4.65
N ALA A 153 -12.18 14.78 3.64
CA ALA A 153 -11.18 13.97 2.95
C ALA A 153 -10.14 14.84 2.22
N VAL A 154 -10.59 15.88 1.51
CA VAL A 154 -9.72 16.85 0.81
C VAL A 154 -8.87 17.63 1.80
N LYS A 155 -9.49 18.24 2.82
CA LYS A 155 -8.82 19.02 3.86
C LYS A 155 -7.74 18.22 4.56
N ARG A 156 -8.08 17.02 5.04
CA ARG A 156 -7.17 16.15 5.79
C ARG A 156 -5.97 15.73 4.93
N THR A 157 -6.20 15.46 3.65
CA THR A 157 -5.11 15.13 2.71
C THR A 157 -4.23 16.35 2.40
N LYS A 158 -4.81 17.55 2.21
CA LYS A 158 -4.04 18.78 1.99
C LYS A 158 -3.12 19.08 3.17
N ILE A 159 -3.63 18.99 4.40
CA ILE A 159 -2.80 19.18 5.61
C ILE A 159 -1.64 18.17 5.64
N ALA A 160 -1.89 16.90 5.31
CA ALA A 160 -0.86 15.88 5.27
C ALA A 160 0.25 16.16 4.24
N LEU A 161 -0.13 16.67 3.06
CA LEU A 161 0.82 17.04 2.00
C LEU A 161 1.61 18.31 2.38
N GLU A 162 0.95 19.32 2.92
CA GLU A 162 1.55 20.59 3.33
C GLU A 162 2.53 20.41 4.50
N SER A 163 2.23 19.52 5.45
CA SER A 163 3.09 19.24 6.60
C SER A 163 4.31 18.38 6.29
N THR A 164 4.43 17.86 5.06
CA THR A 164 5.43 16.85 4.69
C THR A 164 6.15 17.24 3.41
N PRO A 165 7.27 17.98 3.48
CA PRO A 165 8.02 18.37 2.29
C PRO A 165 8.39 17.18 1.40
N GLY A 166 8.07 17.29 0.11
CA GLY A 166 8.29 16.23 -0.87
C GLY A 166 7.25 15.10 -0.86
N ALA A 167 6.20 15.19 -0.04
CA ALA A 167 5.06 14.29 -0.16
C ALA A 167 4.23 14.59 -1.41
N THR A 168 3.65 13.56 -2.02
CA THR A 168 2.76 13.69 -3.18
C THR A 168 1.62 12.71 -3.08
N LEU A 169 0.39 13.16 -3.35
CA LEU A 169 -0.75 12.25 -3.48
C LEU A 169 -0.58 11.42 -4.76
N LYS A 170 -0.38 10.12 -4.60
CA LYS A 170 -0.12 9.18 -5.69
C LYS A 170 -1.33 8.35 -6.09
N GLY A 171 -2.35 8.26 -5.25
CA GLY A 171 -3.54 7.51 -5.61
C GLY A 171 -4.67 7.65 -4.60
N ILE A 172 -5.87 7.30 -5.05
CA ILE A 172 -7.09 7.33 -4.26
C ILE A 172 -7.74 5.95 -4.34
N LEU A 173 -8.02 5.35 -3.19
CA LEU A 173 -8.75 4.09 -3.10
C LEU A 173 -10.18 4.35 -2.66
N TRP A 174 -11.13 3.73 -3.35
CA TRP A 174 -12.56 3.91 -3.15
C TRP A 174 -13.26 2.58 -2.97
N HIS A 175 -13.83 2.34 -1.79
CA HIS A 175 -14.66 1.16 -1.56
C HIS A 175 -16.03 1.57 -1.05
N GLN A 176 -16.98 1.64 -1.97
CA GLN A 176 -18.36 1.99 -1.70
C GLN A 176 -19.27 1.48 -2.81
N GLY A 177 -20.50 1.16 -2.47
CA GLY A 177 -21.53 0.82 -3.45
C GLY A 177 -22.73 0.10 -2.86
N GLU A 178 -22.57 -0.50 -1.68
CA GLU A 178 -23.59 -1.31 -1.02
C GLU A 178 -24.85 -0.46 -0.74
N ALA A 179 -24.65 0.77 -0.28
CA ALA A 179 -25.74 1.72 -0.06
C ALA A 179 -26.34 2.30 -1.37
N ASN A 180 -25.79 1.97 -2.54
CA ASN A 180 -26.33 2.38 -3.84
C ASN A 180 -26.87 1.19 -4.65
N ASN A 181 -26.63 -0.06 -4.22
CA ASN A 181 -27.03 -1.25 -4.97
C ASN A 181 -28.56 -1.33 -5.23
N GLY A 182 -29.38 -0.98 -4.24
CA GLY A 182 -30.84 -1.15 -4.28
C GLY A 182 -31.66 0.14 -4.41
N GLY A 183 -32.94 -0.02 -4.79
CA GLY A 183 -33.93 1.07 -4.81
C GLY A 183 -33.67 2.13 -5.88
N GLY A 184 -33.13 1.75 -7.05
CA GLY A 184 -32.82 2.67 -8.15
C GLY A 184 -31.62 3.60 -7.91
N ARG A 185 -30.98 3.53 -6.73
CA ARG A 185 -29.85 4.42 -6.37
C ARG A 185 -28.58 4.18 -7.19
N HIS A 186 -28.46 3.05 -7.88
CA HIS A 186 -27.33 2.73 -8.76
C HIS A 186 -27.41 3.48 -10.10
N VAL A 187 -28.58 3.94 -10.53
CA VAL A 187 -28.83 4.49 -11.89
C VAL A 187 -27.88 5.65 -12.21
N ASN A 188 -27.67 6.56 -11.26
CA ASN A 188 -26.79 7.72 -11.44
C ASN A 188 -25.39 7.51 -10.84
N TYR A 189 -25.04 6.28 -10.45
CA TYR A 189 -23.80 6.01 -9.73
C TYR A 189 -22.56 6.37 -10.54
N MET A 190 -22.46 5.94 -11.80
CA MET A 190 -21.31 6.25 -12.64
C MET A 190 -21.12 7.77 -12.79
N SER A 191 -22.18 8.50 -13.11
CA SER A 191 -22.09 9.96 -13.26
C SER A 191 -21.58 10.65 -11.98
N LYS A 192 -22.03 10.20 -10.80
CA LYS A 192 -21.59 10.73 -9.50
C LYS A 192 -20.16 10.32 -9.15
N LEU A 193 -19.74 9.15 -9.59
CA LEU A 193 -18.36 8.68 -9.43
C LEU A 193 -17.42 9.49 -10.33
N GLN A 194 -17.81 9.77 -11.58
CA GLN A 194 -17.07 10.65 -12.48
C GLN A 194 -16.90 12.06 -11.89
N SER A 195 -17.97 12.64 -11.33
CA SER A 195 -17.91 13.94 -10.64
C SER A 195 -16.96 13.88 -9.45
N LEU A 196 -17.10 12.87 -8.57
CA LEU A 196 -16.21 12.67 -7.42
C LEU A 196 -14.72 12.61 -7.84
N VAL A 197 -14.39 11.77 -8.82
CA VAL A 197 -13.00 11.62 -9.32
C VAL A 197 -12.49 12.95 -9.89
N THR A 198 -13.32 13.62 -10.69
CA THR A 198 -12.97 14.89 -11.33
C THR A 198 -12.71 15.97 -10.31
N ASP A 199 -13.57 16.10 -9.31
CA ASP A 199 -13.47 17.15 -8.29
C ASP A 199 -12.28 16.91 -7.37
N LEU A 200 -12.04 15.66 -6.92
CA LEU A 200 -10.86 15.31 -6.12
C LEU A 200 -9.57 15.71 -6.87
N ARG A 201 -9.47 15.30 -8.14
CA ARG A 201 -8.32 15.63 -8.99
C ARG A 201 -8.10 17.14 -9.16
N LYS A 202 -9.18 17.90 -9.39
CA LYS A 202 -9.12 19.37 -9.46
C LYS A 202 -8.63 19.97 -8.15
N ASP A 203 -9.15 19.51 -7.01
CA ASP A 203 -8.81 20.08 -5.70
C ASP A 203 -7.39 19.75 -5.25
N PHE A 204 -6.80 18.67 -5.76
CA PHE A 204 -5.39 18.34 -5.59
C PHE A 204 -4.49 18.86 -6.72
N GLY A 205 -5.05 19.52 -7.74
CA GLY A 205 -4.29 20.13 -8.83
C GLY A 205 -3.64 19.14 -9.80
N ASP A 206 -4.05 17.87 -9.80
CA ASP A 206 -3.52 16.84 -10.70
C ASP A 206 -4.65 15.96 -11.27
N MET A 207 -4.91 16.16 -12.57
CA MET A 207 -5.94 15.43 -13.32
C MET A 207 -5.60 13.97 -13.64
N ASN A 208 -4.38 13.51 -13.31
CA ASN A 208 -3.91 12.16 -13.60
C ASN A 208 -3.79 11.26 -12.39
N ILE A 209 -4.15 11.73 -11.18
CA ILE A 209 -4.11 10.91 -9.95
C ILE A 209 -4.89 9.62 -10.17
N PRO A 210 -4.26 8.43 -10.07
CA PRO A 210 -4.93 7.16 -10.14
C PRO A 210 -6.06 7.02 -9.12
N PHE A 211 -7.22 6.52 -9.58
CA PHE A 211 -8.37 6.24 -8.72
C PHE A 211 -8.79 4.78 -8.91
N ILE A 212 -8.79 4.01 -7.82
CA ILE A 212 -9.07 2.57 -7.88
C ILE A 212 -10.31 2.27 -7.04
N ALA A 213 -11.32 1.66 -7.67
CA ALA A 213 -12.57 1.28 -7.01
C ALA A 213 -12.64 -0.22 -6.70
N ALA A 214 -13.22 -0.65 -5.59
CA ALA A 214 -13.49 -2.06 -5.33
C ALA A 214 -14.94 -2.44 -5.62
N GLU A 215 -15.14 -3.62 -6.21
CA GLU A 215 -16.43 -4.32 -6.15
C GLU A 215 -16.82 -4.56 -4.69
N VAL A 216 -18.13 -4.50 -4.44
CA VAL A 216 -18.71 -4.88 -3.14
C VAL A 216 -18.99 -6.38 -3.09
N GLY A 217 -19.38 -6.89 -1.92
CA GLY A 217 -19.72 -8.30 -1.73
C GLY A 217 -20.78 -8.79 -2.73
N THR A 218 -20.66 -10.04 -3.16
CA THR A 218 -21.48 -10.67 -4.22
C THR A 218 -22.47 -11.72 -3.69
N TRP A 219 -22.40 -12.05 -2.41
CA TRP A 219 -23.31 -12.99 -1.76
C TRP A 219 -24.71 -12.39 -1.57
N ASN A 220 -25.74 -13.24 -1.53
CA ASN A 220 -27.13 -12.85 -1.27
C ASN A 220 -27.60 -11.65 -2.12
N ASN A 221 -27.31 -11.69 -3.43
CA ASN A 221 -27.69 -10.67 -4.43
C ASN A 221 -27.10 -9.27 -4.14
N ARG A 222 -26.07 -9.21 -3.29
CA ARG A 222 -25.30 -7.99 -3.08
C ARG A 222 -24.50 -7.67 -4.32
N GLY A 223 -24.35 -6.38 -4.58
CA GLY A 223 -23.53 -5.88 -5.66
C GLY A 223 -24.06 -6.10 -7.08
N GLU A 224 -25.17 -6.83 -7.28
CA GLU A 224 -25.72 -7.17 -8.61
C GLU A 224 -25.86 -5.94 -9.54
N ASN A 225 -26.30 -4.81 -9.00
CA ASN A 225 -26.49 -3.59 -9.79
C ASN A 225 -25.25 -2.69 -9.79
N ILE A 226 -24.43 -2.71 -8.73
CA ILE A 226 -23.33 -1.76 -8.57
C ILE A 226 -21.99 -2.28 -9.11
N ASN A 227 -21.71 -3.58 -8.98
CA ASN A 227 -20.46 -4.17 -9.44
C ASN A 227 -20.30 -4.07 -10.97
N PRO A 228 -21.33 -4.31 -11.82
CA PRO A 228 -21.21 -4.04 -13.25
C PRO A 228 -20.82 -2.58 -13.56
N ILE A 229 -21.33 -1.62 -12.79
CA ILE A 229 -21.00 -0.20 -12.95
C ILE A 229 -19.54 0.04 -12.55
N ILE A 230 -19.11 -0.44 -11.39
CA ILE A 230 -17.72 -0.32 -10.89
C ILE A 230 -16.72 -0.90 -11.89
N ARG A 231 -17.02 -2.08 -12.47
CA ARG A 231 -16.16 -2.73 -13.48
C ARG A 231 -15.93 -1.90 -14.73
N SER A 232 -16.85 -1.00 -15.06
CA SER A 232 -16.76 -0.13 -16.24
C SER A 232 -16.06 1.21 -15.98
N ILE A 233 -15.56 1.49 -14.77
CA ILE A 233 -15.00 2.81 -14.42
C ILE A 233 -13.87 3.25 -15.36
N LYS A 234 -12.98 2.32 -15.71
CA LYS A 234 -11.83 2.58 -16.60
C LYS A 234 -12.23 2.98 -18.02
N ASP A 235 -13.43 2.58 -18.46
CA ASP A 235 -13.97 2.91 -19.77
C ASP A 235 -14.60 4.33 -19.78
N HIS A 236 -14.87 4.88 -18.59
CA HIS A 236 -15.55 6.17 -18.39
C HIS A 236 -14.62 7.28 -17.88
N VAL A 237 -13.54 6.92 -17.19
CA VAL A 237 -12.58 7.88 -16.59
C VAL A 237 -11.16 7.38 -16.77
N SER A 238 -10.32 8.20 -17.40
CA SER A 238 -8.89 7.89 -17.56
C SER A 238 -8.17 7.77 -16.21
N LYS A 239 -7.08 6.99 -16.18
CA LYS A 239 -6.30 6.73 -14.96
C LYS A 239 -7.17 6.19 -13.82
N THR A 240 -8.16 5.37 -14.15
CA THR A 240 -8.94 4.64 -13.16
C THR A 240 -8.92 3.15 -13.46
N ASP A 241 -9.10 2.35 -12.42
CA ASP A 241 -9.29 0.92 -12.56
C ASP A 241 -10.12 0.40 -11.38
N TRP A 242 -10.34 -0.91 -11.34
CA TRP A 242 -11.11 -1.55 -10.29
C TRP A 242 -10.47 -2.84 -9.79
N VAL A 243 -10.87 -3.26 -8.59
CA VAL A 243 -10.46 -4.52 -7.98
C VAL A 243 -11.68 -5.40 -7.75
N SER A 244 -11.54 -6.68 -8.09
CA SER A 244 -12.65 -7.63 -7.97
C SER A 244 -12.86 -8.09 -6.53
N SER A 245 -14.10 -8.43 -6.19
CA SER A 245 -14.49 -9.16 -4.97
C SER A 245 -14.69 -10.66 -5.21
N THR A 246 -14.32 -11.18 -6.38
CA THR A 246 -14.40 -12.63 -6.70
C THR A 246 -13.69 -13.47 -5.64
N GLY A 247 -14.38 -14.50 -5.16
CA GLY A 247 -13.87 -15.43 -4.16
C GLY A 247 -13.79 -14.90 -2.73
N LEU A 248 -14.20 -13.65 -2.50
CA LEU A 248 -14.22 -13.06 -1.16
C LEU A 248 -15.53 -13.40 -0.42
N THR A 249 -15.44 -13.51 0.89
CA THR A 249 -16.48 -14.04 1.78
C THR A 249 -16.93 -13.00 2.81
N SER A 250 -18.16 -13.19 3.30
CA SER A 250 -18.74 -12.39 4.38
C SER A 250 -18.08 -12.71 5.73
N ILE A 251 -18.11 -11.75 6.64
CA ILE A 251 -17.74 -11.93 8.06
C ILE A 251 -18.63 -12.94 8.78
N ASP A 252 -19.87 -13.12 8.30
CA ASP A 252 -20.82 -14.08 8.85
C ASP A 252 -21.02 -15.27 7.91
N VAL A 253 -21.07 -16.47 8.48
CA VAL A 253 -21.23 -17.72 7.71
C VAL A 253 -22.57 -17.81 6.97
N ASP A 254 -23.58 -17.10 7.46
CA ASP A 254 -24.92 -17.07 6.86
C ASP A 254 -25.03 -16.04 5.71
N ASN A 255 -23.96 -15.28 5.44
CA ASN A 255 -23.89 -14.25 4.40
C ASN A 255 -24.95 -13.12 4.56
N ASN A 256 -25.50 -12.90 5.75
CA ASN A 256 -26.46 -11.83 5.98
C ASN A 256 -25.77 -10.48 6.16
N ASP A 257 -24.54 -10.47 6.64
CA ASP A 257 -23.75 -9.26 6.84
C ASP A 257 -23.15 -8.77 5.50
N PRO A 258 -23.08 -7.46 5.23
CA PRO A 258 -22.46 -6.93 3.99
C PRO A 258 -20.93 -6.81 4.07
N HIS A 259 -20.32 -7.08 5.22
CA HIS A 259 -18.91 -6.84 5.43
C HIS A 259 -18.06 -8.07 5.12
N PHE A 260 -16.92 -7.84 4.48
CA PHE A 260 -15.95 -8.89 4.22
C PHE A 260 -15.31 -9.39 5.53
N ASP A 261 -14.97 -10.67 5.57
CA ASP A 261 -14.12 -11.22 6.65
C ASP A 261 -12.67 -10.70 6.57
N ASN A 262 -11.86 -11.06 7.56
CA ASN A 262 -10.48 -10.61 7.69
C ASN A 262 -9.57 -11.13 6.55
N LEU A 263 -9.72 -12.41 6.16
CA LEU A 263 -8.96 -12.99 5.04
C LEU A 263 -9.28 -12.28 3.73
N SER A 264 -10.56 -11.99 3.48
CA SER A 264 -11.04 -11.28 2.31
C SER A 264 -10.58 -9.82 2.29
N GLN A 265 -10.53 -9.14 3.43
CA GLN A 265 -9.95 -7.79 3.53
C GLN A 265 -8.44 -7.78 3.23
N ARG A 266 -7.70 -8.82 3.62
CA ARG A 266 -6.28 -8.97 3.24
C ARG A 266 -6.13 -9.14 1.72
N VAL A 267 -6.92 -10.02 1.11
CA VAL A 267 -6.92 -10.21 -0.34
C VAL A 267 -7.28 -8.91 -1.06
N LEU A 268 -8.29 -8.18 -0.57
CA LEU A 268 -8.74 -6.93 -1.17
C LEU A 268 -7.65 -5.85 -1.12
N GLY A 269 -6.99 -5.68 0.03
CA GLY A 269 -5.84 -4.77 0.16
C GLY A 269 -4.70 -5.13 -0.80
N SER A 270 -4.45 -6.42 -1.00
CA SER A 270 -3.44 -6.91 -1.95
C SER A 270 -3.81 -6.58 -3.40
N ARG A 271 -5.08 -6.80 -3.78
CA ARG A 271 -5.60 -6.46 -5.11
C ARG A 271 -5.49 -4.95 -5.39
N TYR A 272 -5.76 -4.10 -4.39
CA TYR A 272 -5.52 -2.66 -4.49
C TYR A 272 -4.04 -2.33 -4.72
N ALA A 273 -3.13 -2.98 -3.99
CA ALA A 273 -1.70 -2.74 -4.13
C ALA A 273 -1.19 -3.14 -5.51
N VAL A 274 -1.68 -4.24 -6.08
CA VAL A 274 -1.36 -4.66 -7.46
C VAL A 274 -1.79 -3.59 -8.47
N LYS A 275 -3.02 -3.07 -8.35
CA LYS A 275 -3.51 -2.01 -9.26
C LYS A 275 -2.79 -0.68 -9.08
N ALA A 276 -2.44 -0.32 -7.85
CA ALA A 276 -1.63 0.87 -7.60
C ALA A 276 -0.19 0.70 -8.15
N ALA A 277 0.41 -0.48 -8.01
CA ALA A 277 1.73 -0.79 -8.57
C ALA A 277 1.78 -0.55 -10.09
N GLU A 278 0.76 -1.03 -10.79
CA GLU A 278 0.58 -0.84 -12.23
C GLU A 278 0.36 0.65 -12.59
N LEU A 279 -0.66 1.29 -12.01
CA LEU A 279 -1.09 2.63 -12.45
C LEU A 279 -0.16 3.76 -12.02
N VAL A 280 0.47 3.64 -10.84
CA VAL A 280 1.30 4.69 -10.24
C VAL A 280 2.76 4.53 -10.66
N TYR A 281 3.26 3.30 -10.65
CA TYR A 281 4.70 3.03 -10.80
C TYR A 281 5.05 2.29 -12.11
N GLY A 282 4.05 1.89 -12.91
CA GLY A 282 4.29 1.09 -14.11
C GLY A 282 4.84 -0.30 -13.80
N ILE A 283 4.65 -0.79 -12.57
CA ILE A 283 5.14 -2.10 -12.11
C ILE A 283 4.07 -3.15 -12.41
N ASN A 284 4.31 -3.92 -13.46
CA ASN A 284 3.48 -5.08 -13.78
C ASN A 284 3.96 -6.28 -12.96
N LEU A 285 3.14 -6.69 -11.99
CA LEU A 285 3.43 -7.83 -11.14
C LEU A 285 3.04 -9.14 -11.85
N SER A 286 3.97 -10.08 -11.89
CA SER A 286 3.77 -11.43 -12.44
C SER A 286 4.43 -12.47 -11.54
N GLY A 287 3.89 -13.68 -11.54
CA GLY A 287 4.35 -14.76 -10.68
C GLY A 287 3.37 -15.91 -10.62
N VAL A 288 3.07 -16.39 -9.43
CA VAL A 288 2.13 -17.49 -9.21
C VAL A 288 0.89 -16.97 -8.49
N THR A 289 -0.29 -17.26 -9.03
CA THR A 289 -1.54 -17.01 -8.31
C THR A 289 -1.99 -18.30 -7.66
N VAL A 290 -2.09 -18.32 -6.34
CA VAL A 290 -2.65 -19.43 -5.56
C VAL A 290 -4.13 -19.17 -5.26
N PHE A 291 -4.92 -20.23 -5.18
CA PHE A 291 -6.37 -20.20 -5.04
C PHE A 291 -6.82 -21.11 -3.91
N SER A 292 -7.83 -20.68 -3.14
CA SER A 292 -8.36 -21.43 -1.99
C SER A 292 -9.27 -22.59 -2.37
N GLU A 293 -9.62 -22.70 -3.66
CA GLU A 293 -10.48 -23.75 -4.18
C GLU A 293 -9.90 -24.36 -5.46
N PRO A 294 -10.25 -25.61 -5.80
CA PRO A 294 -9.82 -26.23 -7.05
C PRO A 294 -10.38 -25.52 -8.28
N GLY A 295 -9.72 -25.65 -9.43
CA GLY A 295 -10.19 -25.04 -10.68
C GLY A 295 -10.02 -23.53 -10.78
N PHE A 296 -9.10 -22.94 -10.01
CA PHE A 296 -8.74 -21.52 -10.04
C PHE A 296 -9.87 -20.58 -9.58
N ILE A 297 -10.62 -21.01 -8.57
CA ILE A 297 -11.72 -20.24 -7.96
C ILE A 297 -11.45 -19.98 -6.47
N GLY A 298 -12.39 -19.33 -5.78
CA GLY A 298 -12.22 -18.94 -4.38
C GLY A 298 -11.28 -17.75 -4.19
N ARG A 299 -10.83 -17.53 -2.95
CA ARG A 299 -9.86 -16.49 -2.59
C ARG A 299 -8.57 -16.73 -3.35
N SER A 300 -8.01 -15.67 -3.94
CA SER A 300 -6.82 -15.77 -4.79
C SER A 300 -5.76 -14.74 -4.42
N VAL A 301 -4.49 -15.15 -4.38
CA VAL A 301 -3.36 -14.27 -4.05
C VAL A 301 -2.26 -14.40 -5.10
N LEU A 302 -1.80 -13.27 -5.66
CA LEU A 302 -0.64 -13.20 -6.54
C LEU A 302 0.65 -13.12 -5.71
N LEU A 303 1.59 -14.02 -6.00
CA LEU A 303 2.86 -14.17 -5.32
C LEU A 303 4.01 -13.99 -6.32
N GLY A 304 4.94 -13.09 -5.98
CA GLY A 304 6.17 -12.90 -6.73
C GLY A 304 7.24 -13.95 -6.37
N PRO A 305 8.47 -13.81 -6.91
CA PRO A 305 9.59 -14.63 -6.48
C PRO A 305 9.86 -14.50 -4.98
N GLY A 306 10.06 -15.63 -4.31
CA GLY A 306 10.24 -15.66 -2.87
C GLY A 306 10.05 -17.03 -2.27
N TYR A 307 10.21 -17.10 -0.96
CA TYR A 307 9.83 -18.25 -0.13
C TYR A 307 8.68 -17.80 0.77
N TYR A 308 7.64 -18.63 0.86
CA TYR A 308 6.42 -18.33 1.61
C TYR A 308 6.09 -19.51 2.52
N ASN A 309 6.04 -19.25 3.83
CA ASN A 309 5.54 -20.17 4.83
C ASN A 309 4.02 -19.96 5.06
N SER A 310 3.44 -20.61 6.07
CA SER A 310 2.00 -20.47 6.37
C SER A 310 1.60 -19.05 6.77
N GLU A 311 2.41 -18.40 7.61
CA GLU A 311 2.16 -17.04 8.08
C GLU A 311 2.25 -16.04 6.92
N ASP A 312 3.22 -16.19 6.01
CA ASP A 312 3.37 -15.33 4.83
C ASP A 312 2.13 -15.36 3.91
N LEU A 313 1.51 -16.53 3.74
CA LEU A 313 0.29 -16.67 2.95
C LEU A 313 -0.93 -16.14 3.69
N GLU A 314 -1.06 -16.45 4.97
CA GLU A 314 -2.19 -16.03 5.79
C GLU A 314 -2.26 -14.50 5.93
N ILE A 315 -1.10 -13.86 6.04
CA ILE A 315 -0.91 -12.41 5.99
C ILE A 315 -1.45 -11.81 4.68
N LYS A 316 -1.43 -12.57 3.57
CA LYS A 316 -1.99 -12.17 2.26
C LYS A 316 -3.45 -12.57 2.06
N GLY A 317 -4.04 -13.30 3.02
CA GLY A 317 -5.46 -13.66 3.02
C GLY A 317 -5.78 -15.04 2.46
N ILE A 318 -4.80 -15.94 2.37
CA ILE A 318 -5.03 -17.35 2.03
C ILE A 318 -4.28 -18.26 2.99
N GLN A 319 -4.94 -19.24 3.59
CA GLN A 319 -4.26 -20.15 4.51
C GLN A 319 -3.56 -21.26 3.71
N MET A 320 -2.39 -21.72 4.19
CA MET A 320 -1.59 -22.73 3.48
C MET A 320 -2.36 -24.04 3.25
N ASN A 321 -3.21 -24.44 4.18
CA ASN A 321 -4.07 -25.63 4.08
C ASN A 321 -5.29 -25.43 3.17
N GLU A 322 -5.61 -24.20 2.77
CA GLU A 322 -6.70 -23.90 1.84
C GLU A 322 -6.21 -23.85 0.39
N VAL A 323 -4.90 -23.71 0.13
CA VAL A 323 -4.38 -23.63 -1.24
C VAL A 323 -4.70 -24.93 -1.98
N ALA A 324 -5.57 -24.85 -2.98
CA ALA A 324 -6.15 -26.00 -3.67
C ALA A 324 -5.86 -26.00 -5.19
N SER A 325 -5.55 -24.83 -5.76
CA SER A 325 -5.06 -24.73 -7.15
C SER A 325 -4.09 -23.55 -7.30
N ALA A 326 -3.28 -23.57 -8.37
CA ALA A 326 -2.32 -22.50 -8.65
C ALA A 326 -2.11 -22.28 -10.14
N ARG A 327 -2.08 -21.01 -10.57
CA ARG A 327 -1.67 -20.59 -11.92
C ARG A 327 -0.27 -20.01 -11.91
N VAL A 328 0.60 -20.52 -12.77
CA VAL A 328 2.00 -20.13 -12.88
C VAL A 328 2.17 -19.29 -14.15
N SER A 329 2.51 -18.01 -13.98
CA SER A 329 2.79 -17.13 -15.13
C SER A 329 4.00 -17.62 -15.92
N ASP A 330 4.03 -17.32 -17.22
CA ASP A 330 5.17 -17.60 -18.08
C ASP A 330 6.49 -17.08 -17.49
N GLY A 331 7.51 -17.94 -17.51
CA GLY A 331 8.83 -17.63 -16.95
C GLY A 331 8.97 -17.83 -15.44
N TYR A 332 7.97 -18.38 -14.76
CA TYR A 332 8.02 -18.70 -13.32
C TYR A 332 7.92 -20.20 -13.06
N GLU A 333 8.36 -20.61 -11.87
CA GLU A 333 8.22 -21.97 -11.35
C GLU A 333 7.69 -21.91 -9.93
N LEU A 334 6.71 -22.78 -9.63
CA LEU A 334 6.24 -23.06 -8.28
C LEU A 334 6.92 -24.35 -7.78
N ILE A 335 7.49 -24.27 -6.59
CA ILE A 335 8.04 -25.42 -5.86
C ILE A 335 7.24 -25.54 -4.56
N VAL A 336 6.58 -26.67 -4.38
CA VAL A 336 5.81 -26.97 -3.16
C VAL A 336 6.62 -27.92 -2.28
N TYR A 337 6.81 -27.55 -1.01
CA TYR A 337 7.47 -28.38 -0.01
C TYR A 337 6.43 -28.99 0.94
N GLY A 338 6.25 -30.31 0.87
CA GLY A 338 5.40 -31.01 1.83
C GLY A 338 6.06 -31.17 3.21
N LYS A 339 5.25 -31.29 4.28
CA LYS A 339 5.75 -31.52 5.65
C LYS A 339 6.62 -32.79 5.81
N LYS A 340 6.56 -33.74 4.86
CA LYS A 340 7.34 -35.00 4.86
C LYS A 340 8.44 -35.09 3.76
N ARG A 341 9.08 -33.96 3.39
CA ARG A 341 10.29 -33.89 2.53
C ARG A 341 10.14 -34.35 1.06
N LYS A 342 8.97 -34.21 0.43
CA LYS A 342 8.89 -34.25 -1.05
C LYS A 342 8.71 -32.84 -1.58
N SER A 343 9.62 -32.41 -2.45
CA SER A 343 9.48 -31.21 -3.27
C SER A 343 8.90 -31.59 -4.62
N LEU A 344 7.84 -30.90 -5.04
CA LEU A 344 7.26 -31.05 -6.37
C LEU A 344 7.54 -29.79 -7.18
N PHE A 345 8.04 -29.96 -8.41
CA PHE A 345 8.12 -28.89 -9.42
C PHE A 345 6.82 -28.90 -10.18
N MET A 346 6.18 -27.74 -10.29
CA MET A 346 4.78 -27.72 -10.71
C MET A 346 4.51 -26.63 -11.75
N GLU A 347 3.76 -27.03 -12.77
CA GLU A 347 3.08 -26.14 -13.72
C GLU A 347 1.74 -25.66 -13.09
N ASP A 348 0.79 -25.23 -13.92
CA ASP A 348 -0.58 -25.01 -13.45
C ASP A 348 -1.13 -26.28 -12.79
N ILE A 349 -1.73 -26.12 -11.62
CA ILE A 349 -2.35 -27.22 -10.89
C ILE A 349 -3.82 -26.90 -10.71
N GLU A 350 -4.66 -27.71 -11.34
CA GLU A 350 -6.12 -27.58 -11.21
C GLU A 350 -6.62 -28.15 -9.88
N ASN A 351 -5.96 -29.20 -9.36
CA ASN A 351 -6.30 -29.87 -8.11
C ASN A 351 -5.02 -30.24 -7.34
N MET A 352 -4.78 -29.61 -6.20
CA MET A 352 -3.79 -30.05 -5.22
C MET A 352 -4.46 -31.06 -4.29
N GLU A 353 -4.05 -32.34 -4.33
CA GLU A 353 -4.44 -33.31 -3.29
C GLU A 353 -4.00 -32.81 -1.91
N GLU A 354 -4.62 -33.31 -0.81
CA GLU A 354 -4.29 -33.06 0.61
C GLU A 354 -2.86 -33.49 1.01
N THR A 355 -1.86 -33.26 0.18
CA THR A 355 -0.50 -33.09 0.64
C THR A 355 -0.47 -31.90 1.60
N THR A 356 -0.18 -32.15 2.87
CA THR A 356 0.03 -31.11 3.87
C THR A 356 1.22 -30.23 3.44
N MET A 357 0.92 -29.16 2.72
CA MET A 357 1.89 -28.17 2.31
C MET A 357 2.50 -27.52 3.54
N GLY A 358 3.84 -27.48 3.57
CA GLY A 358 4.60 -26.80 4.60
C GLY A 358 4.99 -25.39 4.19
N SER A 359 5.45 -25.25 2.94
CA SER A 359 5.84 -23.97 2.34
C SER A 359 5.86 -24.05 0.83
N ILE A 360 5.88 -22.88 0.19
CA ILE A 360 6.06 -22.75 -1.26
C ILE A 360 7.22 -21.81 -1.58
N ARG A 361 7.92 -22.10 -2.68
CA ARG A 361 8.95 -21.22 -3.23
C ARG A 361 8.61 -20.92 -4.68
N ILE A 362 8.77 -19.66 -5.06
CA ILE A 362 8.54 -19.17 -6.41
C ILE A 362 9.86 -18.60 -6.91
N ARG A 363 10.25 -18.97 -8.13
CA ARG A 363 11.45 -18.42 -8.80
C ARG A 363 11.18 -18.15 -10.27
N LYS A 364 12.03 -17.29 -10.85
CA LYS A 364 12.08 -17.12 -12.31
C LYS A 364 12.85 -18.30 -12.94
N LYS A 365 12.35 -18.84 -14.05
CA LYS A 365 13.03 -19.88 -14.85
C LYS A 365 14.43 -19.39 -15.24
N GLY A 366 15.41 -20.31 -15.25
CA GLY A 366 16.79 -20.02 -15.67
C GLY A 366 17.65 -19.23 -14.67
N HIS A 367 17.13 -18.86 -13.49
CA HIS A 367 17.94 -18.30 -12.40
C HIS A 367 18.16 -19.36 -11.32
N SER A 368 19.39 -19.83 -11.17
CA SER A 368 19.81 -20.62 -10.00
C SER A 368 20.12 -19.68 -8.83
N TRP A 369 19.51 -19.94 -7.68
CA TRP A 369 19.82 -19.28 -6.41
C TRP A 369 20.10 -20.31 -5.33
#